data_AF-A0A0C9REV3-F1
#
_entry.id   AF-A0A0C9REV3-F1
#
_cell.length_a   1.000
_cell.length_b   1.000
_cell.length_c   1.000
_cell.angle_alpha   90.00
_cell.angle_beta   90.00
_cell.angle_gamma   90.00
#
_symmetry.space_group_name_H-M   'P 1'
#
loop_
_entity.id
_entity.type
_entity.pdbx_description
1 polymer ?
#
loop_
_entity_poly.entity_id
_entity_poly.type
_entity_poly.pdbx_seq_one_letter_code
_entity_poly.pdbx_strand_id
1 'polypeptide(L)'
;MLQICQYLLRNLSISNLRRYASIAGRPFSKSGDKFNAGLIIIGDEILKAQVKDTNSFFMCSLLWECGVKVEKISVISDDVDLIANEIMEFSGKYKYVITSGGIGPTHDDMTFEGLAKAFNDSLHCHPTIVGIVQDVYRTQDEKSPAFKMAHVPKKAVLRFGKHQETGECLKFPCVNVENVYVFPGSPVYLERLFQSLCKELFKGEKFVKRELFLDSKEESFADVLTKVAKEFPNVAFGSYPITGESYYKARVTIESDSEDETLRAQERFRSSLPREIFVNYDKHPHVDSHEKFLAFMDECQCDDYGKTLEELRKLYEKPKEVAICFDGSVESTVLLHLAHVAQMQLKNSSKINVIMFKNEEWFPEVENFVKDITSGYF
;
A
#
# COMPACT_ATOMS: atom_id res chain seq x y z
N MET A 1 25.91 -1.47 3.15
CA MET A 1 27.15 -2.21 2.79
C MET A 1 27.66 -3.12 3.91
N LEU A 2 27.80 -2.62 5.16
CA LEU A 2 28.04 -3.44 6.37
C LEU A 2 27.03 -4.60 6.55
N GLN A 3 25.81 -4.43 6.03
CA GLN A 3 24.73 -5.42 6.07
C GLN A 3 24.93 -6.63 5.16
N ILE A 4 25.73 -6.49 4.12
CA ILE A 4 25.81 -7.52 3.07
C ILE A 4 26.83 -8.59 3.49
N CYS A 5 27.90 -8.21 4.22
CA CYS A 5 28.89 -9.15 4.77
C CYS A 5 28.35 -10.09 5.87
N GLN A 6 27.24 -9.75 6.53
CA GLN A 6 26.66 -10.62 7.58
C GLN A 6 25.80 -11.77 7.02
N TYR A 7 25.41 -11.70 5.74
CA TYR A 7 24.53 -12.66 5.07
C TYR A 7 25.18 -14.05 4.87
N LEU A 8 26.50 -14.12 4.67
CA LEU A 8 27.17 -15.36 4.24
C LEU A 8 27.72 -16.23 5.38
N LEU A 9 27.80 -15.73 6.62
CA LEU A 9 28.43 -16.47 7.72
C LEU A 9 27.47 -17.37 8.54
N ARG A 10 26.17 -17.43 8.23
CA ARG A 10 25.20 -18.06 9.15
C ARG A 10 24.11 -18.98 8.57
N ASN A 11 24.11 -19.32 7.29
CA ASN A 11 23.10 -20.24 6.76
C ASN A 11 23.53 -21.72 6.79
N LEU A 12 23.27 -22.37 7.93
CA LEU A 12 22.95 -23.79 8.01
C LEU A 12 21.77 -23.99 9.00
N SER A 13 20.68 -24.59 8.48
CA SER A 13 19.66 -25.39 9.18
C SER A 13 18.29 -24.79 9.57
N ILE A 14 17.29 -25.12 8.72
CA ILE A 14 16.03 -25.87 8.96
C ILE A 14 14.87 -25.28 9.82
N SER A 15 13.75 -25.08 9.09
CA SER A 15 12.31 -25.35 9.32
C SER A 15 11.51 -24.85 10.55
N ASN A 16 10.33 -24.33 10.16
CA ASN A 16 8.97 -24.57 10.68
C ASN A 16 8.29 -23.63 11.70
N LEU A 17 7.02 -23.38 11.32
CA LEU A 17 5.79 -23.18 12.09
C LEU A 17 5.35 -21.78 12.56
N ARG A 18 4.36 -21.28 11.80
CA ARG A 18 3.03 -20.73 12.16
C ARG A 18 2.79 -20.13 13.56
N ARG A 19 2.03 -19.02 13.46
CA ARG A 19 1.17 -18.32 14.42
C ARG A 19 1.89 -17.43 15.43
N TYR A 20 1.78 -16.12 15.23
CA TYR A 20 1.43 -15.19 16.30
C TYR A 20 0.52 -14.08 15.78
N ALA A 21 -0.51 -13.77 16.56
CA ALA A 21 -1.50 -12.73 16.30
C ALA A 21 -0.91 -11.38 16.68
N SER A 22 -1.15 -10.37 15.84
CA SER A 22 -0.67 -9.01 16.00
C SER A 22 -1.32 -8.31 17.20
N ILE A 23 -0.52 -7.56 17.95
CA ILE A 23 -1.02 -6.56 18.88
C ILE A 23 -1.61 -5.43 18.03
N ALA A 24 -2.94 -5.35 17.99
CA ALA A 24 -3.66 -4.32 17.26
C ALA A 24 -3.26 -2.93 17.81
N GLY A 25 -2.68 -2.11 16.94
CA GLY A 25 -2.34 -0.71 17.24
C GLY A 25 -3.59 0.03 17.73
N ARG A 26 -3.48 0.71 18.86
CA ARG A 26 -4.59 1.53 19.38
C ARG A 26 -4.82 2.72 18.45
N PRO A 27 -6.08 3.06 18.14
CA PRO A 27 -6.36 4.26 17.37
C PRO A 27 -6.04 5.53 18.18
N PHE A 28 -5.43 6.52 17.51
CA PHE A 28 -5.23 7.89 17.98
C PHE A 28 -6.45 8.47 18.71
N SER A 29 -6.24 9.08 19.87
CA SER A 29 -7.27 9.85 20.55
C SER A 29 -6.93 11.35 20.60
N LYS A 30 -7.42 12.12 19.61
CA LYS A 30 -7.78 13.52 19.86
C LYS A 30 -9.11 13.89 19.20
N SER A 31 -9.86 14.67 19.94
CA SER A 31 -11.17 15.24 19.63
C SER A 31 -11.00 16.53 18.82
N GLY A 32 -11.35 16.44 17.54
CA GLY A 32 -11.44 17.48 16.51
C GLY A 32 -11.86 16.75 15.23
N ASP A 33 -12.64 17.38 14.33
CA ASP A 33 -13.33 16.73 13.20
C ASP A 33 -12.52 15.61 12.55
N LYS A 34 -12.78 14.37 12.95
CA LYS A 34 -11.98 13.22 12.55
C LYS A 34 -12.21 13.00 11.06
N PHE A 35 -11.14 13.04 10.27
CA PHE A 35 -11.14 12.56 8.89
C PHE A 35 -11.08 11.03 8.87
N ASN A 36 -12.10 10.40 9.45
CA ASN A 36 -12.22 8.95 9.53
C ASN A 36 -13.13 8.42 8.42
N ALA A 37 -12.90 7.16 8.04
CA ALA A 37 -13.69 6.46 7.06
C ALA A 37 -14.12 5.08 7.57
N GLY A 38 -15.28 4.63 7.11
CA GLY A 38 -15.72 3.25 7.22
C GLY A 38 -15.91 2.65 5.83
N LEU A 39 -15.41 1.43 5.61
CA LEU A 39 -15.59 0.70 4.36
C LEU A 39 -16.67 -0.38 4.52
N ILE A 40 -17.56 -0.49 3.53
CA ILE A 40 -18.55 -1.57 3.45
C ILE A 40 -18.32 -2.33 2.14
N ILE A 41 -17.83 -3.56 2.25
CA ILE A 41 -17.64 -4.46 1.11
C ILE A 41 -18.88 -5.33 1.00
N ILE A 42 -19.54 -5.27 -0.15
CA ILE A 42 -20.82 -5.94 -0.42
C ILE A 42 -20.56 -7.00 -1.47
N GLY A 43 -20.70 -8.27 -1.09
CA GLY A 43 -20.39 -9.38 -1.98
C GLY A 43 -20.32 -10.71 -1.25
N ASP A 44 -21.30 -11.57 -1.54
CA ASP A 44 -21.39 -12.93 -1.03
C ASP A 44 -20.16 -13.80 -1.37
N GLU A 45 -19.52 -13.55 -2.50
CA GLU A 45 -18.30 -14.22 -2.97
C GLU A 45 -17.09 -13.93 -2.07
N ILE A 46 -17.06 -12.76 -1.42
CA ILE A 46 -16.03 -12.39 -0.45
C ILE A 46 -16.26 -13.18 0.84
N LEU A 47 -17.51 -13.21 1.34
CA LEU A 47 -17.88 -13.98 2.53
C LEU A 47 -17.64 -15.48 2.37
N LYS A 48 -17.83 -16.01 1.15
CA LYS A 48 -17.57 -17.41 0.78
C LYS A 48 -16.10 -17.69 0.47
N ALA A 49 -15.22 -16.69 0.55
CA ALA A 49 -13.79 -16.76 0.20
C ALA A 49 -13.54 -17.30 -1.23
N GLN A 50 -14.48 -17.09 -2.15
CA GLN A 50 -14.30 -17.42 -3.57
C GLN A 50 -13.42 -16.39 -4.27
N VAL A 51 -13.51 -15.14 -3.81
CA VAL A 51 -12.69 -14.03 -4.26
C VAL A 51 -11.98 -13.43 -3.05
N LYS A 52 -10.69 -13.17 -3.19
CA LYS A 52 -9.91 -12.44 -2.18
C LYS A 52 -10.26 -10.97 -2.28
N ASP A 53 -10.66 -10.35 -1.18
CA ASP A 53 -10.87 -8.90 -1.13
C ASP A 53 -9.54 -8.15 -1.28
N THR A 54 -9.33 -7.58 -2.47
CA THR A 54 -8.22 -6.67 -2.78
C THR A 54 -8.65 -5.20 -2.72
N ASN A 55 -9.95 -4.93 -2.80
CA ASN A 55 -10.50 -3.58 -2.89
C ASN A 55 -10.32 -2.85 -1.56
N SER A 56 -10.59 -3.51 -0.42
CA SER A 56 -10.41 -2.87 0.88
C SER A 56 -8.94 -2.51 1.14
N PHE A 57 -8.01 -3.39 0.77
CA PHE A 57 -6.57 -3.13 0.87
C PHE A 57 -6.15 -1.91 0.03
N PHE A 58 -6.60 -1.86 -1.22
CA PHE A 58 -6.31 -0.76 -2.14
C PHE A 58 -6.87 0.57 -1.63
N MET A 59 -8.16 0.60 -1.25
CA MET A 59 -8.81 1.80 -0.73
C MET A 59 -8.16 2.27 0.58
N CYS A 60 -7.86 1.37 1.51
CA CYS A 60 -7.18 1.74 2.76
C CYS A 60 -5.83 2.41 2.51
N SER A 61 -5.06 1.87 1.56
CA SER A 61 -3.73 2.41 1.21
C SER A 61 -3.84 3.84 0.67
N LEU A 62 -4.73 4.08 -0.30
CA LEU A 62 -4.90 5.41 -0.89
C LEU A 62 -5.57 6.43 0.07
N LEU A 63 -6.52 5.99 0.89
CA LEU A 63 -7.12 6.86 1.91
C LEU A 63 -6.08 7.30 2.94
N TRP A 64 -5.20 6.38 3.35
CA TRP A 64 -4.09 6.71 4.24
C TRP A 64 -3.17 7.77 3.63
N GLU A 65 -2.80 7.64 2.36
CA GLU A 65 -2.03 8.66 1.63
C GLU A 65 -2.75 10.02 1.56
N CYS A 66 -4.08 10.00 1.53
CA CYS A 66 -4.92 11.20 1.54
C CYS A 66 -5.19 11.75 2.95
N GLY A 67 -4.60 11.16 3.99
CA GLY A 67 -4.77 11.60 5.37
C GLY A 67 -6.10 11.18 6.00
N VAL A 68 -6.78 10.19 5.42
CA VAL A 68 -8.06 9.67 5.89
C VAL A 68 -7.84 8.32 6.55
N LYS A 69 -8.23 8.21 7.82
CA LYS A 69 -8.06 6.99 8.60
C LYS A 69 -9.26 6.07 8.47
N VAL A 70 -9.07 4.89 7.90
CA VAL A 70 -10.10 3.84 7.94
C VAL A 70 -10.16 3.23 9.34
N GLU A 71 -11.33 3.27 9.99
CA GLU A 71 -11.52 2.77 11.36
C GLU A 71 -12.24 1.43 11.43
N LYS A 72 -13.10 1.11 10.45
CA LYS A 72 -13.81 -0.16 10.35
C LYS A 72 -13.98 -0.56 8.89
N ILE A 73 -13.81 -1.85 8.61
CA ILE A 73 -14.21 -2.50 7.37
C ILE A 73 -15.30 -3.50 7.76
N SER A 74 -16.45 -3.46 7.09
CA SER A 74 -17.51 -4.44 7.21
C SER A 74 -17.65 -5.17 5.89
N VAL A 75 -17.80 -6.49 5.93
CA VAL A 75 -18.08 -7.32 4.75
C VAL A 75 -19.45 -7.94 4.97
N ILE A 76 -20.39 -7.69 4.05
CA ILE A 76 -21.79 -8.08 4.18
C ILE A 76 -22.31 -8.74 2.89
N SER A 77 -23.39 -9.50 3.03
CA SER A 77 -24.07 -10.15 1.90
C SER A 77 -24.88 -9.15 1.08
N ASP A 78 -25.21 -9.56 -0.13
CA ASP A 78 -26.04 -8.83 -1.10
C ASP A 78 -27.54 -8.80 -0.72
N ASP A 79 -27.86 -8.22 0.43
CA ASP A 79 -29.21 -8.05 0.95
C ASP A 79 -29.53 -6.58 1.22
N VAL A 80 -30.67 -6.12 0.69
CA VAL A 80 -31.08 -4.71 0.74
C VAL A 80 -31.17 -4.19 2.18
N ASP A 81 -31.67 -5.00 3.11
CA ASP A 81 -31.94 -4.59 4.48
C ASP A 81 -30.64 -4.53 5.28
N LEU A 82 -29.77 -5.52 5.09
CA LEU A 82 -28.42 -5.52 5.67
C LEU A 82 -27.59 -4.35 5.15
N ILE A 83 -27.58 -4.11 3.84
CA ILE A 83 -26.87 -2.97 3.22
C ILE A 83 -27.40 -1.65 3.80
N ALA A 84 -28.72 -1.47 3.87
CA ALA A 84 -29.31 -0.23 4.37
C ALA A 84 -28.95 0.03 5.84
N ASN A 85 -29.02 -1.01 6.68
CA ASN A 85 -28.70 -0.91 8.10
C ASN A 85 -27.20 -0.60 8.33
N GLU A 86 -26.31 -1.28 7.61
CA GLU A 86 -24.86 -1.05 7.74
C GLU A 86 -24.48 0.35 7.25
N ILE A 87 -25.06 0.81 6.12
CA ILE A 87 -24.87 2.17 5.61
C ILE A 87 -25.31 3.19 6.65
N MET A 88 -26.50 3.01 7.27
CA MET A 88 -27.00 3.96 8.25
C MET A 88 -26.14 3.98 9.52
N GLU A 89 -25.70 2.81 10.00
CA GLU A 89 -24.77 2.73 11.13
C GLU A 89 -23.44 3.45 10.84
N PHE A 90 -22.87 3.22 9.66
CA PHE A 90 -21.59 3.80 9.25
C PHE A 90 -21.71 5.30 9.03
N SER A 91 -22.77 5.75 8.37
CA SER A 91 -23.00 7.16 8.03
C SER A 91 -23.10 8.03 9.28
N GLY A 92 -23.65 7.50 10.38
CA GLY A 92 -23.69 8.18 11.68
C GLY A 92 -22.38 8.19 12.46
N LYS A 93 -21.38 7.38 12.09
CA LYS A 93 -20.12 7.22 12.85
C LYS A 93 -18.88 7.76 12.14
N TYR A 94 -18.88 7.77 10.81
CA TYR A 94 -17.71 8.11 10.00
C TYR A 94 -17.98 9.31 9.10
N LYS A 95 -16.96 10.14 8.91
CA LYS A 95 -17.02 11.27 7.97
C LYS A 95 -17.19 10.81 6.53
N TYR A 96 -16.54 9.72 6.15
CA TYR A 96 -16.66 9.12 4.83
C TYR A 96 -17.11 7.66 4.96
N VAL A 97 -18.17 7.29 4.24
CA VAL A 97 -18.58 5.89 4.09
C VAL A 97 -18.36 5.49 2.66
N ILE A 98 -17.57 4.46 2.43
CA ILE A 98 -17.20 4.03 1.08
C ILE A 98 -17.64 2.59 0.92
N THR A 99 -18.42 2.31 -0.13
CA THR A 99 -18.86 0.95 -0.43
C THR A 99 -18.20 0.44 -1.70
N SER A 100 -18.03 -0.88 -1.79
CA SER A 100 -17.59 -1.57 -3.00
C SER A 100 -18.42 -2.83 -3.22
N GLY A 101 -18.95 -2.99 -4.43
CA GLY A 101 -19.73 -4.17 -4.83
C GLY A 101 -21.23 -3.93 -4.95
N GLY A 102 -21.94 -4.91 -5.51
CA GLY A 102 -23.40 -4.92 -5.66
C GLY A 102 -24.00 -3.83 -6.55
N ILE A 103 -23.30 -3.37 -7.60
CA ILE A 103 -23.80 -2.32 -8.53
C ILE A 103 -23.82 -2.74 -10.01
N GLY A 104 -23.65 -4.01 -10.30
CA GLY A 104 -23.75 -4.57 -11.65
C GLY A 104 -25.19 -4.79 -12.13
N PRO A 105 -25.35 -5.54 -13.24
CA PRO A 105 -26.65 -5.79 -13.84
C PRO A 105 -27.38 -7.02 -13.27
N THR A 106 -26.78 -7.81 -12.37
CA THR A 106 -27.38 -9.07 -11.91
C THR A 106 -28.38 -8.82 -10.78
N HIS A 107 -29.19 -9.83 -10.48
CA HIS A 107 -30.31 -9.69 -9.55
C HIS A 107 -29.85 -9.43 -8.12
N ASP A 108 -28.72 -10.01 -7.73
CA ASP A 108 -28.02 -9.83 -6.46
C ASP A 108 -27.32 -8.46 -6.32
N ASP A 109 -27.10 -7.68 -7.39
CA ASP A 109 -26.53 -6.34 -7.26
C ASP A 109 -27.49 -5.34 -6.59
N MET A 110 -27.52 -5.27 -5.25
CA MET A 110 -28.56 -4.56 -4.49
C MET A 110 -28.08 -3.30 -3.75
N THR A 111 -26.88 -2.80 -4.06
CA THR A 111 -26.26 -1.68 -3.31
C THR A 111 -27.03 -0.37 -3.46
N PHE A 112 -27.57 -0.06 -4.65
CA PHE A 112 -28.35 1.17 -4.84
C PHE A 112 -29.71 1.12 -4.16
N GLU A 113 -30.37 -0.03 -4.15
CA GLU A 113 -31.59 -0.31 -3.41
C GLU A 113 -31.37 -0.12 -1.90
N GLY A 114 -30.30 -0.71 -1.37
CA GLY A 114 -29.92 -0.54 0.03
C GLY A 114 -29.58 0.91 0.39
N LEU A 115 -28.85 1.61 -0.48
CA LEU A 115 -28.53 3.03 -0.31
C LEU A 115 -29.78 3.92 -0.31
N ALA A 116 -30.71 3.68 -1.23
CA ALA A 116 -31.99 4.40 -1.26
C ALA A 116 -32.80 4.14 0.01
N LYS A 117 -32.88 2.88 0.46
CA LYS A 117 -33.58 2.51 1.69
C LYS A 117 -32.96 3.17 2.93
N ALA A 118 -31.63 3.22 3.04
CA ALA A 118 -30.92 3.83 4.17
C ALA A 118 -31.31 5.31 4.37
N PHE A 119 -31.47 6.06 3.29
CA PHE A 119 -31.77 7.49 3.32
C PHE A 119 -33.23 7.85 3.03
N ASN A 120 -34.13 6.86 3.12
CA ASN A 120 -35.55 6.99 2.82
C ASN A 120 -35.79 7.71 1.48
N ASP A 121 -35.05 7.27 0.46
CA ASP A 121 -35.11 7.75 -0.91
C ASP A 121 -35.74 6.68 -1.84
N SER A 122 -35.98 7.06 -3.09
CA SER A 122 -36.46 6.16 -4.13
C SER A 122 -35.47 6.11 -5.29
N LEU A 123 -35.41 4.98 -5.98
CA LEU A 123 -34.63 4.87 -7.20
C LEU A 123 -35.33 5.59 -8.36
N HIS A 124 -34.51 6.14 -9.26
CA HIS A 124 -34.96 6.66 -10.54
C HIS A 124 -33.94 6.28 -11.61
N CYS A 125 -34.42 6.14 -12.86
CA CYS A 125 -33.57 5.89 -14.00
C CYS A 125 -32.85 7.19 -14.39
N HIS A 126 -31.54 7.26 -14.17
CA HIS A 126 -30.75 8.47 -14.37
C HIS A 126 -30.30 8.59 -15.83
N PRO A 127 -30.71 9.64 -16.57
CA PRO A 127 -30.51 9.74 -18.02
C PRO A 127 -29.03 9.72 -18.45
N THR A 128 -28.13 10.30 -17.65
CA THR A 128 -26.67 10.21 -17.92
C THR A 128 -26.16 8.77 -17.88
N ILE A 129 -26.59 7.96 -16.91
CA ILE A 129 -26.15 6.56 -16.80
C ILE A 129 -26.80 5.72 -17.90
N VAL A 130 -28.06 6.01 -18.26
CA VAL A 130 -28.71 5.41 -19.44
C VAL A 130 -27.85 5.58 -20.70
N GLY A 131 -27.39 6.80 -20.98
CA GLY A 131 -26.53 7.06 -22.13
C GLY A 131 -25.21 6.27 -22.09
N ILE A 132 -24.62 6.14 -20.89
CA ILE A 132 -23.41 5.32 -20.68
C ILE A 132 -23.70 3.84 -20.95
N VAL A 133 -24.81 3.31 -20.41
CA VAL A 133 -25.23 1.91 -20.61
C VAL A 133 -25.46 1.63 -22.09
N GLN A 134 -26.17 2.52 -22.78
CA GLN A 134 -26.44 2.41 -24.22
C GLN A 134 -25.14 2.41 -25.05
N ASP A 135 -24.17 3.27 -24.73
CA ASP A 135 -22.86 3.31 -25.42
C ASP A 135 -22.02 2.06 -25.12
N VAL A 136 -21.89 1.68 -23.85
CA VAL A 136 -20.98 0.61 -23.42
C VAL A 136 -21.51 -0.76 -23.82
N TYR A 137 -22.81 -1.02 -23.60
CA TYR A 137 -23.43 -2.33 -23.87
C TYR A 137 -24.08 -2.41 -25.25
N ARG A 138 -24.02 -1.34 -26.05
CA ARG A 138 -24.54 -1.28 -27.43
C ARG A 138 -25.99 -1.77 -27.55
N THR A 139 -26.81 -1.44 -26.56
CA THR A 139 -28.23 -1.82 -26.49
C THR A 139 -29.10 -0.60 -26.29
N GLN A 140 -30.27 -0.59 -26.94
CA GLN A 140 -31.33 0.41 -26.76
C GLN A 140 -32.56 -0.19 -26.06
N ASP A 141 -32.55 -1.50 -25.80
CA ASP A 141 -33.65 -2.18 -25.13
C ASP A 141 -33.57 -1.93 -23.62
N GLU A 142 -34.44 -1.06 -23.12
CA GLU A 142 -34.56 -0.74 -21.69
C GLU A 142 -34.89 -1.97 -20.82
N LYS A 143 -35.35 -3.08 -21.41
CA LYS A 143 -35.57 -4.35 -20.70
C LYS A 143 -34.29 -5.14 -20.47
N SER A 144 -33.17 -4.74 -21.09
CA SER A 144 -31.88 -5.35 -20.86
C SER A 144 -31.47 -5.21 -19.39
N PRO A 145 -30.94 -6.27 -18.75
CA PRO A 145 -30.43 -6.20 -17.37
C PRO A 145 -29.42 -5.07 -17.13
N ALA A 146 -28.71 -4.63 -18.18
CA ALA A 146 -27.75 -3.53 -18.10
C ALA A 146 -28.37 -2.20 -17.63
N PHE A 147 -29.65 -1.96 -17.89
CA PHE A 147 -30.33 -0.73 -17.44
C PHE A 147 -30.61 -0.72 -15.94
N LYS A 148 -30.47 -1.84 -15.23
CA LYS A 148 -30.50 -1.87 -13.75
C LYS A 148 -29.47 -0.90 -13.17
N MET A 149 -28.26 -0.85 -13.72
CA MET A 149 -27.19 0.04 -13.27
C MET A 149 -27.51 1.54 -13.42
N ALA A 150 -28.50 1.89 -14.24
CA ALA A 150 -28.96 3.28 -14.40
C ALA A 150 -29.97 3.70 -13.32
N HIS A 151 -30.48 2.76 -12.51
CA HIS A 151 -31.40 3.05 -11.43
C HIS A 151 -30.63 3.40 -10.15
N VAL A 152 -30.57 4.70 -9.84
CA VAL A 152 -29.84 5.24 -8.68
C VAL A 152 -30.77 6.05 -7.78
N PRO A 153 -30.44 6.29 -6.51
CA PRO A 153 -31.24 7.14 -5.62
C PRO A 153 -31.48 8.54 -6.24
N LYS A 154 -32.63 9.15 -6.01
CA LYS A 154 -32.94 10.50 -6.56
C LYS A 154 -31.98 11.57 -6.06
N LYS A 155 -31.47 11.44 -4.84
CA LYS A 155 -30.49 12.37 -4.26
C LYS A 155 -29.06 12.11 -4.74
N ALA A 156 -28.86 11.14 -5.64
CA ALA A 156 -27.53 10.77 -6.11
C ALA A 156 -26.82 11.93 -6.83
N VAL A 157 -25.55 12.10 -6.50
CA VAL A 157 -24.59 12.93 -7.23
C VAL A 157 -23.60 12.00 -7.93
N LEU A 158 -23.44 12.18 -9.24
CA LEU A 158 -22.48 11.42 -10.03
C LEU A 158 -21.10 12.09 -9.99
N ARG A 159 -20.08 11.34 -9.57
CA ARG A 159 -18.68 11.77 -9.52
C ARG A 159 -17.87 11.03 -10.57
N PHE A 160 -17.41 11.74 -11.59
CA PHE A 160 -16.63 11.15 -12.68
C PHE A 160 -15.13 11.36 -12.43
N GLY A 161 -14.37 10.27 -12.46
CA GLY A 161 -12.92 10.33 -12.50
C GLY A 161 -12.41 10.65 -13.91
N LYS A 162 -11.10 10.83 -14.03
CA LYS A 162 -10.36 11.04 -15.28
C LYS A 162 -9.23 10.03 -15.39
N HIS A 163 -8.91 9.62 -16.60
CA HIS A 163 -7.72 8.84 -16.88
C HIS A 163 -6.48 9.69 -16.59
N GLN A 164 -5.51 9.15 -15.85
CA GLN A 164 -4.34 9.92 -15.43
C GLN A 164 -3.43 10.32 -16.61
N GLU A 165 -3.32 9.45 -17.63
CA GLU A 165 -2.44 9.68 -18.77
C GLU A 165 -3.06 10.57 -19.85
N THR A 166 -4.35 10.37 -20.15
CA THR A 166 -5.03 11.05 -21.27
C THR A 166 -5.89 12.22 -20.83
N GLY A 167 -6.22 12.30 -19.53
CA GLY A 167 -7.13 13.31 -18.99
C GLY A 167 -8.61 13.10 -19.35
N GLU A 168 -8.94 12.06 -20.12
CA GLU A 168 -10.31 11.74 -20.54
C GLU A 168 -11.18 11.29 -19.36
N CYS A 169 -12.45 11.67 -19.36
CA CYS A 169 -13.39 11.24 -18.33
C CYS A 169 -13.59 9.72 -18.36
N LEU A 170 -13.56 9.09 -17.18
CA LEU A 170 -13.94 7.69 -17.03
C LEU A 170 -15.44 7.54 -17.32
N LYS A 171 -15.81 6.42 -17.97
CA LYS A 171 -17.18 6.21 -18.44
C LYS A 171 -18.19 6.09 -17.30
N PHE A 172 -17.87 5.32 -16.26
CA PHE A 172 -18.76 5.09 -15.12
C PHE A 172 -18.39 5.99 -13.94
N PRO A 173 -19.37 6.62 -13.28
CA PRO A 173 -19.14 7.47 -12.11
C PRO A 173 -19.11 6.66 -10.81
N CYS A 174 -18.57 7.26 -9.76
CA CYS A 174 -18.94 6.93 -8.39
C CYS A 174 -20.28 7.62 -8.09
N VAL A 175 -21.22 6.87 -7.48
CA VAL A 175 -22.51 7.41 -7.04
C VAL A 175 -22.39 7.82 -5.58
N ASN A 176 -22.75 9.06 -5.28
CA ASN A 176 -22.68 9.61 -3.94
C ASN A 176 -24.07 10.05 -3.46
N VAL A 177 -24.44 9.68 -2.23
CA VAL A 177 -25.60 10.21 -1.49
C VAL A 177 -25.13 10.55 -0.09
N GLU A 178 -25.36 11.79 0.36
CA GLU A 178 -24.84 12.29 1.64
C GLU A 178 -23.31 12.05 1.76
N ASN A 179 -22.85 11.41 2.84
CA ASN A 179 -21.45 11.04 3.06
C ASN A 179 -21.08 9.62 2.56
N VAL A 180 -21.96 8.98 1.78
CA VAL A 180 -21.77 7.62 1.27
C VAL A 180 -21.35 7.66 -0.20
N TYR A 181 -20.29 6.93 -0.53
CA TYR A 181 -19.67 6.88 -1.86
C TYR A 181 -19.63 5.43 -2.34
N VAL A 182 -20.34 5.13 -3.42
CA VAL A 182 -20.48 3.78 -3.96
C VAL A 182 -19.53 3.57 -5.12
N PHE A 183 -18.66 2.58 -4.99
CA PHE A 183 -17.70 2.15 -6.02
C PHE A 183 -18.03 0.73 -6.53
N PRO A 184 -17.60 0.38 -7.76
CA PRO A 184 -17.78 -0.95 -8.31
C PRO A 184 -17.07 -2.04 -7.49
N GLY A 185 -17.57 -3.28 -7.57
CA GLY A 185 -16.92 -4.44 -6.96
C GLY A 185 -15.73 -4.97 -7.75
N SER A 186 -15.70 -4.78 -9.07
CA SER A 186 -14.59 -5.22 -9.91
C SER A 186 -13.34 -4.36 -9.65
N PRO A 187 -12.20 -4.97 -9.23
CA PRO A 187 -10.97 -4.23 -8.91
C PRO A 187 -10.49 -3.34 -10.06
N VAL A 188 -10.58 -3.81 -11.31
CA VAL A 188 -10.14 -3.06 -12.49
C VAL A 188 -10.86 -1.72 -12.64
N TYR A 189 -12.17 -1.69 -12.33
CA TYR A 189 -12.94 -0.45 -12.39
C TYR A 189 -12.79 0.38 -11.13
N LEU A 190 -12.77 -0.27 -9.96
CA LEU A 190 -12.62 0.42 -8.67
C LEU A 190 -11.29 1.14 -8.60
N GLU A 191 -10.19 0.47 -8.89
CA GLU A 191 -8.85 1.03 -8.72
C GLU A 191 -8.67 2.29 -9.55
N ARG A 192 -9.06 2.25 -10.82
CA ARG A 192 -8.98 3.41 -11.74
C ARG A 192 -9.83 4.59 -11.26
N LEU A 193 -11.08 4.32 -10.91
CA LEU A 193 -12.04 5.36 -10.51
C LEU A 193 -11.65 5.96 -9.16
N PHE A 194 -11.34 5.10 -8.19
CA PHE A 194 -10.97 5.50 -6.83
C PHE A 194 -9.67 6.28 -6.85
N GLN A 195 -8.62 5.80 -7.53
CA GLN A 195 -7.35 6.52 -7.63
C GLN A 195 -7.50 7.91 -8.25
N SER A 196 -8.37 8.06 -9.25
CA SER A 196 -8.65 9.37 -9.85
C SER A 196 -9.39 10.31 -8.92
N LEU A 197 -10.32 9.81 -8.10
CA LEU A 197 -11.21 10.65 -7.28
C LEU A 197 -10.70 10.85 -5.85
N CYS A 198 -9.82 9.97 -5.36
CA CYS A 198 -9.50 9.88 -3.93
C CYS A 198 -9.00 11.20 -3.36
N LYS A 199 -8.02 11.84 -4.02
CA LYS A 199 -7.45 13.14 -3.57
C LYS A 199 -8.43 14.31 -3.64
N GLU A 200 -9.44 14.22 -4.51
CA GLU A 200 -10.46 15.26 -4.67
C GLU A 200 -11.53 15.11 -3.60
N LEU A 201 -12.06 13.89 -3.42
CA LEU A 201 -13.21 13.60 -2.56
C LEU A 201 -12.83 13.44 -1.09
N PHE A 202 -11.65 12.86 -0.83
CA PHE A 202 -11.21 12.45 0.50
C PHE A 202 -9.95 13.23 0.84
N LYS A 203 -10.07 14.22 1.73
CA LYS A 203 -8.94 15.00 2.21
C LYS A 203 -8.96 14.96 3.73
N GLY A 204 -7.90 14.45 4.32
CA GLY A 204 -7.67 14.54 5.75
C GLY A 204 -6.30 15.12 6.08
N GLU A 205 -5.80 14.76 7.25
CA GLU A 205 -4.55 15.28 7.79
C GLU A 205 -3.39 14.34 7.45
N LYS A 206 -2.24 14.92 7.10
CA LYS A 206 -1.09 14.13 6.67
C LYS A 206 -0.60 13.23 7.81
N PHE A 207 -0.68 11.92 7.62
CA PHE A 207 -0.05 10.98 8.55
C PHE A 207 1.46 10.97 8.37
N VAL A 208 2.15 10.89 9.50
CA VAL A 208 3.58 10.64 9.59
C VAL A 208 3.76 9.19 10.00
N LYS A 209 4.60 8.47 9.26
CA LYS A 209 4.97 7.08 9.53
C LYS A 209 6.48 6.97 9.62
N ARG A 210 6.95 6.37 10.70
CA ARG A 210 8.34 5.97 10.89
C ARG A 210 8.40 4.47 11.12
N GLU A 211 9.44 3.85 10.59
CA GLU A 211 9.68 2.42 10.75
C GLU A 211 11.04 2.20 11.42
N LEU A 212 11.09 1.19 12.27
CA LEU A 212 12.28 0.69 12.91
C LEU A 212 12.39 -0.81 12.64
N PHE A 213 13.61 -1.26 12.35
CA PHE A 213 13.91 -2.67 12.11
C PHE A 213 14.81 -3.17 13.24
N LEU A 214 14.43 -4.30 13.83
CA LEU A 214 15.09 -4.83 15.02
C LEU A 214 15.57 -6.26 14.74
N ASP A 215 16.84 -6.55 15.02
CA ASP A 215 17.40 -7.91 15.09
C ASP A 215 17.14 -8.55 16.46
N SER A 216 15.90 -8.42 16.93
CA SER A 216 15.45 -9.04 18.17
C SER A 216 14.02 -9.53 18.01
N LYS A 217 13.68 -10.57 18.76
CA LYS A 217 12.32 -11.11 18.75
C LYS A 217 11.37 -10.18 19.50
N GLU A 218 10.11 -10.16 19.09
CA GLU A 218 9.09 -9.26 19.63
C GLU A 218 8.95 -9.33 21.15
N GLU A 219 9.01 -10.53 21.73
CA GLU A 219 8.90 -10.74 23.17
C GLU A 219 9.96 -10.00 23.99
N SER A 220 11.12 -9.69 23.40
CA SER A 220 12.23 -9.03 24.10
C SER A 220 11.99 -7.53 24.33
N PHE A 221 11.13 -6.90 23.52
CA PHE A 221 10.88 -5.46 23.57
C PHE A 221 9.40 -5.09 23.74
N ALA A 222 8.50 -6.08 23.79
CA ALA A 222 7.05 -5.86 23.92
C ALA A 222 6.67 -5.01 25.15
N ASP A 223 7.32 -5.23 26.30
CA ASP A 223 7.07 -4.44 27.52
C ASP A 223 7.49 -2.98 27.34
N VAL A 224 8.64 -2.75 26.69
CA VAL A 224 9.13 -1.41 26.38
C VAL A 224 8.19 -0.73 25.39
N LEU A 225 7.77 -1.42 24.34
CA LEU A 225 6.81 -0.92 23.35
C LEU A 225 5.50 -0.50 24.03
N THR A 226 4.99 -1.35 24.93
CA THR A 226 3.77 -1.07 25.72
C THR A 226 3.93 0.13 26.63
N LYS A 227 5.09 0.26 27.29
CA LYS A 227 5.39 1.41 28.14
C LYS A 227 5.41 2.71 27.34
N VAL A 228 6.14 2.73 26.23
CA VAL A 228 6.25 3.93 25.37
C VAL A 228 4.90 4.26 24.74
N ALA A 229 4.12 3.27 24.29
CA ALA A 229 2.77 3.51 23.77
C ALA A 229 1.82 4.16 24.80
N LYS A 230 2.00 3.90 26.10
CA LYS A 230 1.26 4.59 27.16
C LYS A 230 1.73 6.03 27.39
N GLU A 231 3.03 6.30 27.19
CA GLU A 231 3.60 7.65 27.28
C GLU A 231 3.14 8.55 26.11
N PHE A 232 2.81 7.95 24.95
CA PHE A 232 2.37 8.67 23.74
C PHE A 232 0.98 8.18 23.27
N PRO A 233 -0.12 8.61 23.92
CA PRO A 233 -1.47 8.14 23.60
C PRO A 233 -1.98 8.54 22.20
N ASN A 234 -1.35 9.53 21.56
CA ASN A 234 -1.64 9.96 20.19
C ASN A 234 -0.66 9.37 19.18
N VAL A 235 0.15 8.38 19.56
CA VAL A 235 1.06 7.69 18.64
C VAL A 235 0.69 6.21 18.59
N ALA A 236 0.47 5.70 17.38
CA ALA A 236 0.13 4.32 17.14
C ALA A 236 1.43 3.54 16.96
N PHE A 237 1.59 2.50 17.76
CA PHE A 237 2.70 1.56 17.66
C PHE A 237 2.20 0.26 17.06
N GLY A 238 2.82 -0.18 15.97
CA GLY A 238 2.65 -1.50 15.41
C GLY A 238 3.93 -2.30 15.58
N SER A 239 3.80 -3.61 15.81
CA SER A 239 4.92 -4.53 15.85
C SER A 239 4.58 -5.75 14.99
N TYR A 240 5.51 -6.09 14.11
CA TYR A 240 5.35 -7.10 13.08
C TYR A 240 6.55 -8.05 13.14
N PRO A 241 6.41 -9.24 13.73
CA PRO A 241 7.46 -10.24 13.71
C PRO A 241 7.65 -10.76 12.29
N ILE A 242 8.90 -10.93 11.88
CA ILE A 242 9.24 -11.43 10.55
C ILE A 242 9.94 -12.78 10.69
N THR A 243 9.46 -13.75 9.92
CA THR A 243 10.01 -15.09 9.85
C THR A 243 10.70 -15.30 8.52
N GLY A 244 11.89 -15.91 8.52
CA GLY A 244 12.63 -16.24 7.30
C GLY A 244 13.53 -15.12 6.78
N GLU A 245 13.47 -13.91 7.35
CA GLU A 245 14.43 -12.86 7.09
C GLU A 245 15.65 -13.01 8.00
N SER A 246 16.85 -12.86 7.44
CA SER A 246 18.11 -12.90 8.19
C SER A 246 18.55 -11.52 8.69
N TYR A 247 18.02 -10.44 8.11
CA TYR A 247 18.46 -9.06 8.37
C TYR A 247 17.86 -8.46 9.64
N TYR A 248 16.59 -8.74 9.89
CA TYR A 248 15.86 -8.26 11.05
C TYR A 248 14.76 -9.25 11.41
N LYS A 249 14.43 -9.33 12.69
CA LYS A 249 13.45 -10.27 13.25
C LYS A 249 12.10 -9.62 13.52
N ALA A 250 12.07 -8.29 13.65
CA ALA A 250 10.83 -7.55 13.84
C ALA A 250 10.88 -6.16 13.19
N ARG A 251 9.74 -5.71 12.71
CA ARG A 251 9.51 -4.34 12.24
C ARG A 251 8.54 -3.65 13.20
N VAL A 252 8.94 -2.49 13.70
CA VAL A 252 8.09 -1.62 14.52
C VAL A 252 7.69 -0.41 13.68
N THR A 253 6.38 -0.12 13.63
CA THR A 253 5.85 1.10 13.03
C THR A 253 5.44 2.08 14.12
N ILE A 254 5.72 3.35 13.90
CA ILE A 254 5.39 4.46 14.79
C ILE A 254 4.72 5.52 13.92
N GLU A 255 3.45 5.73 14.14
CA GLU A 255 2.60 6.52 13.24
C GLU A 255 1.81 7.55 14.06
N SER A 256 1.60 8.76 13.54
CA SER A 256 0.65 9.77 14.07
C SER A 256 0.31 10.84 13.04
N ASP A 257 -0.49 11.83 13.42
CA ASP A 257 -0.78 13.06 12.65
C ASP A 257 0.25 14.19 12.91
N SER A 258 1.26 13.94 13.75
CA SER A 258 2.26 14.93 14.17
C SER A 258 3.69 14.42 13.97
N GLU A 259 4.49 15.15 13.19
CA GLU A 259 5.91 14.82 12.97
C GLU A 259 6.71 14.87 14.28
N ASP A 260 6.47 15.89 15.11
CA ASP A 260 7.16 16.06 16.39
C ASP A 260 6.83 14.93 17.38
N GLU A 261 5.55 14.59 17.54
CA GLU A 261 5.15 13.51 18.46
C GLU A 261 5.67 12.15 17.97
N THR A 262 5.64 11.90 16.65
CA THR A 262 6.17 10.67 16.06
C THR A 262 7.69 10.54 16.29
N LEU A 263 8.43 11.62 16.08
CA LEU A 263 9.89 11.64 16.26
C LEU A 263 10.26 11.42 17.74
N ARG A 264 9.60 12.13 18.66
CA ARG A 264 9.84 11.97 20.11
C ARG A 264 9.50 10.57 20.60
N ALA A 265 8.42 9.97 20.09
CA ALA A 265 8.05 8.59 20.36
C ALA A 265 9.12 7.61 19.85
N GLN A 266 9.63 7.82 18.64
CA GLN A 266 10.69 7.02 18.04
C GLN A 266 12.00 7.08 18.86
N GLU A 267 12.45 8.28 19.23
CA GLU A 267 13.64 8.49 20.05
C GLU A 267 13.49 7.88 21.44
N ARG A 268 12.30 8.02 22.04
CA ARG A 268 12.00 7.42 23.34
C ARG A 268 12.06 5.89 23.28
N PHE A 269 11.50 5.28 22.24
CA PHE A 269 11.57 3.84 22.04
C PHE A 269 13.03 3.39 21.80
N ARG A 270 13.76 4.10 20.93
CA ARG A 270 15.18 3.82 20.66
C ARG A 270 16.08 3.92 21.90
N SER A 271 15.89 4.94 22.72
CA SER A 271 16.68 5.13 23.95
C SER A 271 16.34 4.13 25.06
N SER A 272 15.22 3.41 24.95
CA SER A 272 14.79 2.41 25.94
C SER A 272 15.34 1.01 25.67
N LEU A 273 16.05 0.81 24.56
CA LEU A 273 16.55 -0.48 24.11
C LEU A 273 18.05 -0.40 23.78
N PRO A 274 18.79 -1.53 23.85
CA PRO A 274 20.19 -1.56 23.43
C PRO A 274 20.35 -1.13 21.97
N ARG A 275 21.39 -0.37 21.64
CA ARG A 275 21.56 0.18 20.28
C ARG A 275 21.80 -0.91 19.24
N GLU A 276 22.38 -2.02 19.67
CA GLU A 276 22.86 -3.13 18.86
C GLU A 276 21.70 -3.92 18.23
N ILE A 277 20.50 -3.84 18.81
CA ILE A 277 19.34 -4.53 18.25
C ILE A 277 18.77 -3.78 17.04
N PHE A 278 19.07 -2.49 16.86
CA PHE A 278 18.51 -1.71 15.76
C PHE A 278 19.30 -1.94 14.48
N VAL A 279 18.58 -2.33 13.43
CA VAL A 279 19.13 -2.60 12.12
C VAL A 279 18.86 -1.40 11.23
N ASN A 280 19.91 -0.88 10.58
CA ASN A 280 19.80 0.19 9.60
C ASN A 280 19.31 -0.35 8.24
N TYR A 281 18.07 -0.81 8.15
CA TYR A 281 17.53 -1.43 6.94
C TYR A 281 16.85 -0.41 6.02
N ASP A 282 17.29 -0.37 4.76
CA ASP A 282 16.71 0.45 3.70
C ASP A 282 15.89 -0.42 2.74
N LYS A 283 14.58 -0.18 2.70
CA LYS A 283 13.63 -0.87 1.81
C LYS A 283 13.78 -0.44 0.34
N HIS A 284 14.35 0.73 0.09
CA HIS A 284 14.42 1.34 -1.24
C HIS A 284 15.84 1.82 -1.55
N PRO A 285 16.84 0.92 -1.59
CA PRO A 285 18.24 1.30 -1.79
C PRO A 285 18.51 1.96 -3.16
N HIS A 286 17.59 1.84 -4.12
CA HIS A 286 17.69 2.46 -5.44
C HIS A 286 17.29 3.94 -5.43
N VAL A 287 16.39 4.32 -4.52
CA VAL A 287 15.95 5.72 -4.37
C VAL A 287 17.05 6.53 -3.71
N ASP A 288 17.36 7.70 -4.26
CA ASP A 288 18.41 8.63 -3.80
C ASP A 288 19.77 7.95 -3.57
N SER A 289 20.06 6.91 -4.35
CA SER A 289 21.21 6.03 -4.17
C SER A 289 22.55 6.75 -4.16
N HIS A 290 22.70 7.83 -4.95
CA HIS A 290 23.88 8.68 -4.96
C HIS A 290 24.10 9.39 -3.61
N GLU A 291 23.06 10.01 -3.05
CA GLU A 291 23.14 10.71 -1.76
C GLU A 291 23.41 9.73 -0.62
N LYS A 292 22.74 8.58 -0.65
CA LYS A 292 22.98 7.48 0.30
C LYS A 292 24.40 6.95 0.22
N PHE A 293 24.97 6.84 -0.98
CA PHE A 293 26.35 6.42 -1.16
C PHE A 293 27.34 7.43 -0.58
N LEU A 294 27.14 8.74 -0.81
CA LEU A 294 27.98 9.78 -0.22
C LEU A 294 27.95 9.75 1.32
N ALA A 295 26.75 9.67 1.90
CA ALA A 295 26.60 9.55 3.35
C ALA A 295 27.28 8.27 3.89
N PHE A 296 27.18 7.15 3.16
CA PHE A 296 27.90 5.94 3.50
C PHE A 296 29.42 6.13 3.44
N MET A 297 29.96 6.80 2.42
CA MET A 297 31.40 7.06 2.29
C MET A 297 31.94 7.98 3.39
N ASP A 298 31.14 8.95 3.86
CA ASP A 298 31.51 9.82 4.98
C ASP A 298 31.64 9.03 6.30
N GLU A 299 30.83 7.99 6.49
CA GLU A 299 30.90 7.08 7.64
C GLU A 299 31.94 5.96 7.46
N CYS A 300 32.21 5.57 6.22
CA CYS A 300 33.05 4.43 5.87
C CYS A 300 34.54 4.80 6.00
N GLN A 301 35.29 4.01 6.76
CA GLN A 301 36.75 4.15 6.86
C GLN A 301 37.50 3.42 5.72
N CYS A 302 36.79 2.88 4.72
CA CYS A 302 37.35 2.10 3.62
C CYS A 302 37.17 2.84 2.28
N ASP A 303 38.30 3.08 1.60
CA ASP A 303 38.36 3.79 0.31
C ASP A 303 38.12 2.87 -0.90
N ASP A 304 38.04 1.54 -0.70
CA ASP A 304 37.95 0.59 -1.81
C ASP A 304 36.67 0.78 -2.63
N TYR A 305 35.55 1.14 -1.99
CA TYR A 305 34.30 1.43 -2.68
C TYR A 305 34.37 2.69 -3.55
N GLY A 306 35.11 3.71 -3.10
CA GLY A 306 35.37 4.92 -3.88
C GLY A 306 36.22 4.61 -5.12
N LYS A 307 37.26 3.78 -4.97
CA LYS A 307 38.09 3.31 -6.09
C LYS A 307 37.28 2.48 -7.09
N THR A 308 36.49 1.52 -6.60
CA THR A 308 35.62 0.71 -7.46
C THR A 308 34.60 1.57 -8.21
N LEU A 309 34.01 2.58 -7.55
CA LEU A 309 33.10 3.51 -8.21
C LEU A 309 33.80 4.29 -9.33
N GLU A 310 35.03 4.75 -9.11
CA GLU A 310 35.81 5.47 -10.12
C GLU A 310 36.17 4.58 -11.33
N GLU A 311 36.49 3.31 -11.10
CA GLU A 311 36.70 2.33 -12.18
C GLU A 311 35.41 2.07 -12.96
N LEU A 312 34.29 1.88 -12.27
CA LEU A 312 32.98 1.72 -12.90
C LEU A 312 32.62 2.95 -13.72
N ARG A 313 32.88 4.16 -13.23
CA ARG A 313 32.63 5.40 -13.97
C ARG A 313 33.36 5.41 -15.33
N LYS A 314 34.61 4.97 -15.37
CA LYS A 314 35.38 4.85 -16.63
C LYS A 314 34.77 3.81 -17.57
N LEU A 315 34.37 2.65 -17.05
CA LEU A 315 33.72 1.60 -17.85
C LEU A 315 32.38 2.08 -18.42
N TYR A 316 31.58 2.81 -17.63
CA TYR A 316 30.26 3.30 -17.99
C TYR A 316 30.25 4.55 -18.90
N GLU A 317 31.42 5.05 -19.33
CA GLU A 317 31.51 5.95 -20.50
C GLU A 317 30.98 5.28 -21.77
N LYS A 318 31.09 3.95 -21.86
CA LYS A 318 30.56 3.12 -22.94
C LYS A 318 29.63 2.03 -22.39
N PRO A 319 28.42 2.39 -21.89
CA PRO A 319 27.56 1.46 -21.14
C PRO A 319 27.10 0.26 -21.97
N LYS A 320 27.06 0.38 -23.31
CA LYS A 320 26.68 -0.71 -24.22
C LYS A 320 27.72 -1.84 -24.31
N GLU A 321 28.96 -1.56 -23.90
CA GLU A 321 30.07 -2.51 -23.91
C GLU A 321 30.28 -3.19 -22.54
N VAL A 322 29.51 -2.78 -21.53
CA VAL A 322 29.63 -3.27 -20.15
C VAL A 322 28.41 -4.13 -19.82
N ALA A 323 28.65 -5.29 -19.21
CA ALA A 323 27.63 -6.13 -18.61
C ALA A 323 28.08 -6.61 -17.23
N ILE A 324 27.19 -6.55 -16.25
CA ILE A 324 27.43 -7.03 -14.88
C ILE A 324 26.95 -8.46 -14.78
N CYS A 325 27.83 -9.35 -14.32
CA CYS A 325 27.41 -10.70 -13.92
C CYS A 325 26.69 -10.61 -12.57
N PHE A 326 25.40 -10.97 -12.53
CA PHE A 326 24.60 -10.95 -11.32
C PHE A 326 24.19 -12.38 -10.95
N ASP A 327 24.67 -12.84 -9.81
CA ASP A 327 24.45 -14.18 -9.26
C ASP A 327 23.66 -14.13 -7.94
N GLY A 328 23.20 -12.95 -7.52
CA GLY A 328 22.52 -12.73 -6.24
C GLY A 328 23.44 -12.71 -5.03
N SER A 329 24.76 -12.80 -5.23
CA SER A 329 25.74 -12.65 -4.15
C SER A 329 25.77 -11.22 -3.60
N VAL A 330 26.42 -11.12 -2.45
CA VAL A 330 26.74 -9.87 -1.77
C VAL A 330 27.51 -8.93 -2.70
N GLU A 331 28.54 -9.49 -3.34
CA GLU A 331 29.47 -8.80 -4.19
C GLU A 331 28.79 -8.29 -5.45
N SER A 332 27.99 -9.14 -6.11
CA SER A 332 27.27 -8.72 -7.33
C SER A 332 26.17 -7.71 -7.04
N THR A 333 25.54 -7.77 -5.86
CA THR A 333 24.57 -6.76 -5.40
C THR A 333 25.24 -5.42 -5.13
N VAL A 334 26.38 -5.40 -4.43
CA VAL A 334 27.18 -4.17 -4.24
C VAL A 334 27.62 -3.59 -5.58
N LEU A 335 28.11 -4.43 -6.48
CA LEU A 335 28.57 -4.01 -7.81
C LEU A 335 27.43 -3.38 -8.62
N LEU A 336 26.24 -3.96 -8.58
CA LEU A 336 25.05 -3.41 -9.23
C LEU A 336 24.66 -2.04 -8.67
N HIS A 337 24.68 -1.88 -7.34
CA HIS A 337 24.43 -0.59 -6.70
C HIS A 337 25.46 0.47 -7.11
N LEU A 338 26.76 0.16 -7.06
CA LEU A 338 27.82 1.09 -7.44
C LEU A 338 27.75 1.47 -8.92
N ALA A 339 27.41 0.53 -9.80
CA ALA A 339 27.24 0.80 -11.22
C ALA A 339 26.08 1.77 -11.47
N HIS A 340 24.97 1.60 -10.74
CA HIS A 340 23.85 2.55 -10.80
C HIS A 340 24.26 3.95 -10.33
N VAL A 341 24.99 4.05 -9.21
CA VAL A 341 25.51 5.34 -8.72
C VAL A 341 26.45 5.98 -9.74
N ALA A 342 27.38 5.22 -10.34
CA ALA A 342 28.29 5.71 -11.38
C ALA A 342 27.52 6.26 -12.58
N GLN A 343 26.47 5.54 -12.99
CA GLN A 343 25.62 5.93 -14.11
C GLN A 343 24.84 7.23 -13.82
N MET A 344 24.28 7.37 -12.61
CA MET A 344 23.62 8.60 -12.17
C MET A 344 24.58 9.79 -12.20
N GLN A 345 25.81 9.62 -11.73
CA GLN A 345 26.84 10.68 -11.76
C GLN A 345 27.21 11.10 -13.18
N LEU A 346 27.25 10.15 -14.11
CA LEU A 346 27.50 10.40 -15.54
C LEU A 346 26.30 10.99 -16.29
N LYS A 347 25.14 11.14 -15.64
CA LYS A 347 23.87 11.54 -16.27
C LYS A 347 23.52 10.68 -17.48
N ASN A 348 23.91 9.41 -17.46
CA ASN A 348 23.67 8.49 -18.54
C ASN A 348 22.32 7.79 -18.32
N SER A 349 21.43 7.81 -19.31
CA SER A 349 20.09 7.21 -19.21
C SER A 349 20.02 5.80 -19.79
N SER A 350 21.15 5.20 -20.17
CA SER A 350 21.19 3.84 -20.73
C SER A 350 20.76 2.80 -19.70
N LYS A 351 20.16 1.68 -20.09
CA LYS A 351 19.92 0.62 -19.09
C LYS A 351 21.24 -0.01 -18.68
N ILE A 352 21.38 -0.38 -17.41
CA ILE A 352 22.46 -1.26 -16.96
C ILE A 352 22.23 -2.62 -17.66
N ASN A 353 23.27 -3.21 -18.25
CA ASN A 353 23.16 -4.56 -18.78
C ASN A 353 23.56 -5.55 -17.69
N VAL A 354 22.69 -6.51 -17.39
CA VAL A 354 22.98 -7.59 -16.45
C VAL A 354 22.88 -8.93 -17.16
N ILE A 355 23.89 -9.77 -16.93
CA ILE A 355 23.91 -11.17 -17.32
C ILE A 355 23.70 -12.00 -16.06
N MET A 356 22.69 -12.85 -16.09
CA MET A 356 22.35 -13.72 -14.97
C MET A 356 22.39 -15.17 -15.42
N PHE A 357 23.20 -15.98 -14.74
CA PHE A 357 23.25 -17.42 -14.95
C PHE A 357 22.28 -18.09 -13.99
N LYS A 358 21.10 -18.47 -14.52
CA LYS A 358 20.10 -19.20 -13.76
C LYS A 358 20.60 -20.62 -13.50
N ASN A 359 20.80 -20.98 -12.24
CA ASN A 359 21.13 -22.35 -11.84
C ASN A 359 19.84 -23.11 -11.52
N GLU A 360 19.78 -24.42 -11.81
CA GLU A 360 18.55 -25.22 -11.61
C GLU A 360 18.15 -25.35 -10.12
N GLU A 361 19.09 -25.09 -9.20
CA GLU A 361 18.91 -25.19 -7.74
C GLU A 361 18.56 -23.85 -7.05
N TRP A 362 18.19 -22.80 -7.81
CA TRP A 362 17.83 -21.52 -7.19
C TRP A 362 16.59 -21.64 -6.31
N PHE A 363 16.73 -21.24 -5.06
CA PHE A 363 15.60 -21.08 -4.15
C PHE A 363 14.67 -19.96 -4.67
N PRO A 364 13.34 -20.11 -4.57
CA PRO A 364 12.37 -19.10 -5.01
C PRO A 364 12.62 -17.68 -4.46
N GLU A 365 13.22 -17.59 -3.28
CA GLU A 365 13.61 -16.35 -2.62
C GLU A 365 14.67 -15.58 -3.40
N VAL A 366 15.63 -16.26 -4.02
CA VAL A 366 16.66 -15.64 -4.87
C VAL A 366 16.05 -15.13 -6.16
N GLU A 367 15.12 -15.87 -6.76
CA GLU A 367 14.41 -15.41 -7.96
C GLU A 367 13.54 -14.18 -7.69
N ASN A 368 12.85 -14.13 -6.56
CA ASN A 368 12.04 -12.97 -6.18
C ASN A 368 12.93 -11.75 -5.87
N PHE A 369 14.02 -11.95 -5.13
CA PHE A 369 15.00 -10.90 -4.86
C PHE A 369 15.58 -10.30 -6.15
N VAL A 370 15.95 -11.15 -7.11
CA VAL A 370 16.41 -10.71 -8.43
C VAL A 370 15.33 -9.89 -9.14
N LYS A 371 14.08 -10.36 -9.17
CA LYS A 371 12.96 -9.62 -9.78
C LYS A 371 12.73 -8.26 -9.12
N ASP A 372 12.78 -8.21 -7.80
CA ASP A 372 12.58 -6.97 -7.03
C ASP A 372 13.71 -5.98 -7.30
N ILE A 373 14.97 -6.41 -7.22
CA ILE A 373 16.13 -5.58 -7.53
C ILE A 373 16.09 -5.12 -8.99
N THR A 374 15.76 -6.00 -9.92
CA THR A 374 15.70 -5.62 -11.32
C THR A 374 14.56 -4.62 -11.59
N SER A 375 13.41 -4.75 -10.95
CA SER A 375 12.33 -3.75 -11.11
C SER A 375 12.70 -2.36 -10.58
N GLY A 376 13.57 -2.27 -9.56
CA GLY A 376 13.97 -1.00 -8.94
C GLY A 376 15.11 -0.26 -9.63
N TYR A 377 15.98 -0.97 -10.39
CA TYR A 377 17.19 -0.40 -11.00
C TYR A 377 17.14 -0.25 -12.53
N PHE A 378 16.21 -0.90 -13.25
CA PHE A 378 16.23 -0.99 -14.73
C PHE A 378 15.01 -0.41 -15.45
#